data_AF-A0A538LWR3-F1
#
_entry.id   AF-A0A538LWR3-F1
#
_cell.length_a   1.000
_cell.length_b   1.000
_cell.length_c   1.000
_cell.angle_alpha   90.00
_cell.angle_beta   90.00
_cell.angle_gamma   90.00
#
_symmetry.space_group_name_H-M   'P 1'
#
loop_
_entity.id
_entity.type
_entity.pdbx_description
1 polymer ?
#
loop_
_entity_poly.entity_id
_entity_poly.type
_entity_poly.pdbx_seq_one_letter_code
_entity_poly.pdbx_strand_id
1 'polypeptide(L)'
;MAAPGSPAAALLAVRASALLALTAVLAGCGSRSAGTADAAQAAREAAETAPQPAASCPGTVMHTLGQIAKHVYNEGVSSERTGAGLAVIRRSVALRMAIERGDPAAAQAAAQSLVAAGRITNLRVLRGAGGGEGTGEVLADAGGAAVAPLRGTITGASGAKIARFVTSVWSDEGIVAETNGIAQSATVLRAGGRTIAGSLALPAGELPAKGTLRVAGVTYRYSSIAAQRYPSGSLRIYLFRPAPAVRALCGGTARQTLVNALASVARLIYAGEAGPRARLQVRRVQQDPALLRAVAARDPEATRLAIDDLLTEHIVRLRVSVGGQLLRDVGGPYVLAPVTGVLRQGGRTIGSFVLSIQDDEGYLRLARRLGGMYVLMYMGRSLVKNSLGPAPGRVPETGAYIYRGRRFEVFTVHASAFPSGPLRIVVLVPIPYA
;
A
#
# COMPACT_ATOMS: atom_id res chain seq x y z
N MET A 1 -62.66 46.25 8.58
CA MET A 1 -63.51 45.46 9.51
C MET A 1 -62.64 44.42 10.19
N ALA A 2 -62.83 44.21 11.50
CA ALA A 2 -62.34 43.11 12.34
C ALA A 2 -60.86 42.65 12.23
N ALA A 3 -60.10 42.92 13.30
CA ALA A 3 -59.14 41.97 13.88
C ALA A 3 -59.82 41.29 15.10
N PRO A 4 -59.09 40.63 16.02
CA PRO A 4 -58.40 39.34 15.93
C PRO A 4 -59.04 38.28 16.88
N GLY A 5 -58.48 37.06 16.98
CA GLY A 5 -58.88 36.14 18.07
C GLY A 5 -58.31 34.72 18.05
N SER A 6 -57.41 34.40 18.98
CA SER A 6 -57.33 33.08 19.66
C SER A 6 -58.31 33.09 20.86
N PRO A 7 -58.72 31.97 21.54
CA PRO A 7 -57.81 30.98 22.17
C PRO A 7 -58.41 29.56 22.45
N ALA A 8 -57.71 28.77 23.30
CA ALA A 8 -58.20 27.82 24.32
C ALA A 8 -59.05 26.58 23.87
N ALA A 9 -58.54 25.35 24.06
CA ALA A 9 -58.73 24.46 25.24
C ALA A 9 -60.00 23.56 25.11
N ALA A 10 -60.22 22.43 25.81
CA ALA A 10 -59.49 21.72 26.87
C ALA A 10 -59.98 20.24 26.99
N LEU A 11 -59.21 19.37 27.67
CA LEU A 11 -59.68 18.22 28.51
C LEU A 11 -60.43 17.04 27.81
N LEU A 12 -60.47 15.78 28.29
CA LEU A 12 -60.05 15.12 29.54
C LEU A 12 -59.90 13.57 29.36
N ALA A 13 -58.96 12.94 30.10
CA ALA A 13 -58.89 11.57 30.69
C ALA A 13 -59.42 10.30 29.93
N VAL A 14 -59.06 9.03 30.23
CA VAL A 14 -58.72 8.28 31.47
C VAL A 14 -57.73 7.14 31.06
N ARG A 15 -56.49 7.04 31.56
CA ARG A 15 -55.97 6.45 32.84
C ARG A 15 -56.19 4.93 33.07
N ALA A 16 -55.10 4.15 32.98
CA ALA A 16 -54.68 3.11 33.95
C ALA A 16 -53.27 2.59 33.58
N SER A 17 -52.30 2.20 34.41
CA SER A 17 -51.84 2.52 35.78
C SER A 17 -51.20 1.26 36.41
N ALA A 18 -49.85 1.17 36.45
CA ALA A 18 -49.04 0.41 37.43
C ALA A 18 -47.55 0.72 37.17
N LEU A 19 -46.85 1.55 37.97
CA LEU A 19 -46.17 1.23 39.26
C LEU A 19 -45.14 0.09 39.12
N LEU A 20 -43.80 0.28 39.10
CA LEU A 20 -42.84 1.29 39.62
C LEU A 20 -42.44 1.09 41.10
N ALA A 21 -41.18 0.65 41.33
CA ALA A 21 -40.33 0.82 42.53
C ALA A 21 -38.95 0.18 42.24
N LEU A 22 -37.78 0.56 42.77
CA LEU A 22 -37.19 1.77 43.40
C LEU A 22 -35.65 1.52 43.39
N THR A 23 -34.67 2.44 43.54
CA THR A 23 -34.56 3.87 43.93
C THR A 23 -33.36 4.49 43.18
N ALA A 24 -32.91 5.71 43.52
CA ALA A 24 -31.70 6.36 42.99
C ALA A 24 -30.73 6.79 44.10
N VAL A 25 -29.47 7.11 43.75
CA VAL A 25 -28.61 8.06 44.48
C VAL A 25 -27.96 9.02 43.47
N LEU A 26 -27.88 10.30 43.84
CA LEU A 26 -27.42 11.43 43.02
C LEU A 26 -25.92 11.72 43.21
N ALA A 27 -25.28 12.25 42.16
CA ALA A 27 -24.48 13.49 42.16
C ALA A 27 -23.33 13.45 41.12
N GLY A 28 -23.20 14.49 40.29
CA GLY A 28 -22.06 14.63 39.37
C GLY A 28 -22.33 15.48 38.13
N CYS A 29 -22.36 16.82 38.26
CA CYS A 29 -22.26 17.71 37.10
C CYS A 29 -20.81 17.68 36.56
N GLY A 30 -20.62 17.43 35.26
CA GLY A 30 -19.27 17.30 34.72
C GLY A 30 -19.12 17.10 33.20
N SER A 31 -19.48 18.13 32.43
CA SER A 31 -18.80 18.59 31.19
C SER A 31 -18.47 17.64 30.00
N ARG A 32 -18.62 18.21 28.79
CA ARG A 32 -18.00 17.87 27.48
C ARG A 32 -18.71 16.88 26.54
N SER A 33 -19.32 17.46 25.52
CA SER A 33 -19.68 16.82 24.25
C SER A 33 -18.43 16.40 23.45
N ALA A 34 -17.86 15.24 23.78
CA ALA A 34 -16.77 14.62 23.01
C ALA A 34 -17.04 13.15 22.60
N GLY A 35 -18.00 12.48 23.25
CA GLY A 35 -18.17 11.02 23.13
C GLY A 35 -18.79 10.49 21.83
N THR A 36 -19.45 11.31 21.00
CA THR A 36 -20.23 10.80 19.85
C THR A 36 -19.37 10.38 18.65
N ALA A 37 -18.23 11.04 18.42
CA ALA A 37 -17.30 10.66 17.36
C ALA A 37 -16.53 9.38 17.71
N ASP A 38 -15.98 9.32 18.92
CA ASP A 38 -15.20 8.15 19.39
C ASP A 38 -16.10 6.92 19.59
N ALA A 39 -17.33 7.08 20.09
CA ALA A 39 -18.29 5.97 20.16
C ALA A 39 -18.69 5.46 18.77
N ALA A 40 -18.84 6.35 17.78
CA ALA A 40 -19.14 5.95 16.41
C ALA A 40 -17.95 5.26 15.74
N GLN A 41 -16.70 5.62 16.06
CA GLN A 41 -15.52 4.93 15.57
C GLN A 41 -15.31 3.58 16.28
N ALA A 42 -15.43 3.53 17.61
CA ALA A 42 -15.36 2.29 18.39
C ALA A 42 -16.47 1.30 17.98
N ALA A 43 -17.69 1.77 17.70
CA ALA A 43 -18.77 0.92 17.19
C ALA A 43 -18.50 0.40 15.76
N ARG A 44 -17.80 1.17 14.92
CA ARG A 44 -17.37 0.71 13.57
C ARG A 44 -16.25 -0.33 13.68
N GLU A 45 -15.27 -0.11 14.54
CA GLU A 45 -14.18 -1.06 14.80
C GLU A 45 -14.73 -2.35 15.45
N ALA A 46 -15.67 -2.25 16.39
CA ALA A 46 -16.38 -3.39 16.99
C ALA A 46 -17.21 -4.18 15.94
N ALA A 47 -17.91 -3.50 15.03
CA ALA A 47 -18.63 -4.14 13.93
C ALA A 47 -17.70 -4.79 12.89
N GLU A 48 -16.47 -4.31 12.75
CA GLU A 48 -15.44 -4.90 11.89
C GLU A 48 -14.75 -6.11 12.52
N THR A 49 -14.73 -6.19 13.87
CA THR A 49 -14.14 -7.30 14.66
C THR A 49 -15.13 -8.36 15.13
N ALA A 50 -16.44 -8.17 14.94
CA ALA A 50 -17.46 -9.13 15.34
C ALA A 50 -17.25 -10.51 14.67
N PRO A 51 -17.37 -11.65 15.41
CA PRO A 51 -17.19 -12.99 14.86
C PRO A 51 -18.20 -13.28 13.75
N GLN A 52 -17.73 -13.37 12.50
CA GLN A 52 -18.60 -13.69 11.37
C GLN A 52 -18.89 -15.20 11.31
N PRO A 53 -20.11 -15.62 10.91
CA PRO A 53 -20.40 -17.02 10.60
C PRO A 53 -19.43 -17.53 9.51
N ALA A 54 -19.18 -18.84 9.50
CA ALA A 54 -18.19 -19.50 8.64
C ALA A 54 -18.22 -18.94 7.20
N ALA A 55 -17.23 -18.10 6.89
CA ALA A 55 -17.36 -17.19 5.76
C ALA A 55 -17.37 -17.97 4.44
N SER A 56 -18.45 -17.80 3.67
CA SER A 56 -18.52 -18.32 2.29
C SER A 56 -17.28 -17.88 1.50
N CYS A 57 -16.81 -18.72 0.57
CA CYS A 57 -15.58 -18.41 -0.20
C CYS A 57 -15.53 -16.95 -0.70
N PRO A 58 -16.57 -16.40 -1.36
CA PRO A 58 -16.53 -15.02 -1.84
C PRO A 58 -16.32 -13.98 -0.73
N GLY A 59 -16.89 -14.22 0.46
CA GLY A 59 -16.64 -13.39 1.64
C GLY A 59 -15.18 -13.47 2.10
N THR A 60 -14.62 -14.67 2.17
CA THR A 60 -13.22 -14.89 2.55
C THR A 60 -12.22 -14.26 1.57
N VAL A 61 -12.45 -14.40 0.25
CA VAL A 61 -11.63 -13.74 -0.79
C VAL A 61 -11.68 -12.23 -0.63
N MET A 62 -12.88 -11.64 -0.57
CA MET A 62 -13.01 -10.17 -0.51
C MET A 62 -12.55 -9.60 0.84
N HIS A 63 -12.61 -10.36 1.94
CA HIS A 63 -11.99 -9.99 3.21
C HIS A 63 -10.46 -9.99 3.09
N THR A 64 -9.87 -11.05 2.53
CA THR A 64 -8.41 -11.16 2.32
C THR A 64 -7.87 -10.00 1.46
N LEU A 65 -8.53 -9.71 0.33
CA LEU A 65 -8.18 -8.58 -0.52
C LEU A 65 -8.38 -7.21 0.18
N GLY A 66 -9.34 -7.13 1.11
CA GLY A 66 -9.53 -5.95 1.96
C GLY A 66 -8.35 -5.72 2.93
N GLN A 67 -7.83 -6.77 3.57
CA GLN A 67 -6.64 -6.64 4.43
C GLN A 67 -5.39 -6.29 3.62
N ILE A 68 -5.24 -6.83 2.40
CA ILE A 68 -4.16 -6.43 1.48
C ILE A 68 -4.27 -4.93 1.17
N ALA A 69 -5.46 -4.42 0.82
CA ALA A 69 -5.66 -2.99 0.61
C ALA A 69 -5.34 -2.15 1.86
N LYS A 70 -5.65 -2.67 3.05
CA LYS A 70 -5.34 -2.04 4.34
C LYS A 70 -3.84 -1.98 4.60
N HIS A 71 -3.10 -3.03 4.26
CA HIS A 71 -1.64 -3.03 4.27
C HIS A 71 -1.08 -1.96 3.31
N VAL A 72 -1.52 -1.93 2.04
CA VAL A 72 -1.08 -0.92 1.05
C VAL A 72 -1.42 0.52 1.51
N TYR A 73 -2.59 0.74 2.10
CA TYR A 73 -2.95 2.04 2.68
C TYR A 73 -2.03 2.41 3.87
N ASN A 74 -1.79 1.46 4.78
CA ASN A 74 -0.93 1.65 5.94
C ASN A 74 0.52 1.95 5.58
N GLU A 75 1.01 1.51 4.42
CA GLU A 75 2.31 1.92 3.88
C GLU A 75 2.44 3.43 3.62
N GLY A 76 1.32 4.14 3.50
CA GLY A 76 1.30 5.61 3.48
C GLY A 76 1.33 6.23 4.88
N VAL A 77 0.77 5.54 5.87
CA VAL A 77 0.65 5.98 7.27
C VAL A 77 1.93 5.74 8.06
N SER A 78 2.58 4.59 7.88
CA SER A 78 3.81 4.21 8.58
C SER A 78 4.62 3.22 7.75
N SER A 79 5.71 3.71 7.16
CA SER A 79 6.68 2.93 6.40
C SER A 79 8.02 3.65 6.32
N GLU A 80 9.04 2.98 5.77
CA GLU A 80 10.31 3.61 5.39
C GLU A 80 10.12 4.78 4.41
N ARG A 81 9.16 4.65 3.46
CA ARG A 81 8.79 5.71 2.51
C ARG A 81 8.19 6.92 3.24
N THR A 82 7.26 6.68 4.17
CA THR A 82 6.69 7.72 5.04
C THR A 82 7.77 8.41 5.88
N GLY A 83 8.69 7.64 6.46
CA GLY A 83 9.83 8.17 7.21
C GLY A 83 10.71 9.09 6.37
N ALA A 84 11.05 8.67 5.15
CA ALA A 84 11.84 9.46 4.19
C ALA A 84 11.11 10.74 3.75
N GLY A 85 9.80 10.67 3.49
CA GLY A 85 8.96 11.83 3.15
C GLY A 85 8.88 12.86 4.28
N LEU A 86 8.67 12.41 5.53
CA LEU A 86 8.69 13.30 6.70
C LEU A 86 10.09 13.88 6.97
N ALA A 87 11.16 13.12 6.69
CA ALA A 87 12.52 13.58 6.88
C ALA A 87 12.91 14.72 5.93
N VAL A 88 12.49 14.69 4.65
CA VAL A 88 12.81 15.79 3.72
C VAL A 88 12.10 17.10 4.07
N ILE A 89 10.87 17.05 4.58
CA ILE A 89 10.16 18.24 5.06
C ILE A 89 10.90 18.82 6.28
N ARG A 90 11.21 17.98 7.28
CA ARG A 90 11.88 18.40 8.52
C ARG A 90 13.30 18.94 8.30
N ARG A 91 14.01 18.47 7.27
CA ARG A 91 15.37 18.91 6.92
C ARG A 91 15.41 20.05 5.90
N SER A 92 14.27 20.55 5.42
CA SER A 92 14.21 21.61 4.42
C SER A 92 14.56 22.98 5.00
N VAL A 93 15.83 23.38 4.81
CA VAL A 93 16.34 24.71 5.22
C VAL A 93 15.58 25.83 4.53
N ALA A 94 15.33 25.71 3.22
CA ALA A 94 14.61 26.71 2.44
C ALA A 94 13.18 26.95 2.96
N LEU A 95 12.43 25.86 3.23
CA LEU A 95 11.08 25.95 3.78
C LEU A 95 11.08 26.58 5.18
N ARG A 96 12.01 26.16 6.05
CA ARG A 96 12.17 26.72 7.40
C ARG A 96 12.45 28.23 7.35
N MET A 97 13.41 28.66 6.53
CA MET A 97 13.78 30.08 6.40
C MET A 97 12.69 30.96 5.76
N ALA A 98 11.83 30.39 4.91
CA ALA A 98 10.67 31.11 4.39
C ALA A 98 9.62 31.34 5.49
N ILE A 99 9.32 30.29 6.27
CA ILE A 99 8.37 30.38 7.39
C ILE A 99 8.86 31.36 8.47
N GLU A 100 10.15 31.32 8.82
CA GLU A 100 10.78 32.22 9.80
C GLU A 100 10.73 33.69 9.38
N ARG A 101 10.97 33.98 8.09
CA ARG A 101 10.84 35.34 7.53
C ARG A 101 9.39 35.76 7.28
N GLY A 102 8.44 34.86 7.49
CA GLY A 102 7.03 35.09 7.27
C GLY A 102 6.59 35.13 5.81
N ASP A 103 7.43 34.66 4.88
CA ASP A 103 7.29 34.79 3.42
C ASP A 103 6.50 33.60 2.82
N PRO A 104 5.22 33.79 2.41
CA PRO A 104 4.41 32.71 1.85
C PRO A 104 4.83 32.35 0.42
N ALA A 105 5.40 33.27 -0.36
CA ALA A 105 5.83 33.00 -1.73
C ALA A 105 7.06 32.07 -1.75
N ALA A 106 8.05 32.35 -0.90
CA ALA A 106 9.19 31.45 -0.72
C ALA A 106 8.78 30.12 -0.07
N ALA A 107 7.80 30.12 0.84
CA ALA A 107 7.31 28.89 1.45
C ALA A 107 6.61 27.99 0.42
N GLN A 108 5.80 28.59 -0.47
CA GLN A 108 5.16 27.90 -1.58
C GLN A 108 6.17 27.31 -2.55
N ALA A 109 7.18 28.08 -2.97
CA ALA A 109 8.24 27.60 -3.86
C ALA A 109 9.04 26.44 -3.24
N ALA A 110 9.38 26.53 -1.95
CA ALA A 110 10.05 25.46 -1.23
C ALA A 110 9.16 24.20 -1.09
N ALA A 111 7.84 24.36 -0.87
CA ALA A 111 6.91 23.24 -0.82
C ALA A 111 6.75 22.55 -2.19
N GLN A 112 6.67 23.33 -3.28
CA GLN A 112 6.64 22.81 -4.65
C GLN A 112 7.90 22.02 -4.99
N SER A 113 9.09 22.51 -4.60
CA SER A 113 10.36 21.79 -4.76
C SER A 113 10.38 20.44 -4.03
N LEU A 114 9.88 20.40 -2.79
CA LEU A 114 9.78 19.15 -2.01
C LEU A 114 8.83 18.11 -2.65
N VAL A 115 7.72 18.57 -3.25
CA VAL A 115 6.80 17.70 -4.02
C VAL A 115 7.44 17.24 -5.34
N ALA A 116 8.12 18.13 -6.06
CA ALA A 116 8.82 17.80 -7.30
C ALA A 116 9.94 16.77 -7.12
N ALA A 117 10.55 16.70 -5.92
CA ALA A 117 11.51 15.66 -5.55
C ALA A 117 10.88 14.25 -5.37
N GLY A 118 9.57 14.07 -5.54
CA GLY A 118 8.89 12.78 -5.68
C GLY A 118 8.75 11.94 -4.40
N ARG A 119 9.27 12.42 -3.25
CA ARG A 119 9.18 11.70 -1.95
C ARG A 119 7.88 11.95 -1.19
N ILE A 120 7.15 13.00 -1.55
CA ILE A 120 5.81 13.35 -1.04
C ILE A 120 4.95 13.79 -2.23
N THR A 121 3.63 13.65 -2.14
CA THR A 121 2.68 13.95 -3.22
C THR A 121 2.00 15.30 -3.06
N ASN A 122 2.05 15.87 -1.85
CA ASN A 122 1.60 17.21 -1.52
C ASN A 122 2.23 17.71 -0.21
N LEU A 123 2.08 19.00 0.05
CA LEU A 123 2.45 19.63 1.31
C LEU A 123 1.61 20.88 1.55
N ARG A 124 0.86 20.90 2.66
CA ARG A 124 0.20 22.09 3.20
C ARG A 124 0.89 22.50 4.49
N VAL A 125 1.30 23.77 4.59
CA VAL A 125 1.94 24.36 5.77
C VAL A 125 1.03 25.42 6.36
N LEU A 126 0.85 25.38 7.68
CA LEU A 126 -0.02 26.29 8.44
C LEU A 126 0.80 27.00 9.54
N ARG A 127 0.66 28.31 9.65
CA ARG A 127 1.25 29.13 10.72
C ARG A 127 0.52 28.87 12.05
N GLY A 128 1.24 29.02 13.16
CA GLY A 128 0.68 29.04 14.51
C GLY A 128 0.85 27.71 15.28
N ALA A 129 1.45 27.83 16.46
CA ALA A 129 1.86 26.72 17.34
C ALA A 129 0.75 26.13 18.24
N GLY A 130 -0.43 26.77 18.29
CA GLY A 130 -1.56 26.33 19.12
C GLY A 130 -2.29 25.09 18.57
N GLY A 131 -2.66 24.17 19.47
CA GLY A 131 -3.22 22.84 19.14
C GLY A 131 -4.66 22.80 18.60
N GLY A 132 -5.20 23.89 18.06
CA GLY A 132 -6.52 23.90 17.42
C GLY A 132 -6.44 23.47 15.96
N GLU A 133 -7.15 22.41 15.57
CA GLU A 133 -7.32 22.08 14.15
C GLU A 133 -8.10 23.19 13.42
N GLY A 134 -7.61 23.62 12.25
CA GLY A 134 -8.39 24.42 11.29
C GLY A 134 -8.17 25.95 11.27
N THR A 135 -7.55 26.57 12.29
CA THR A 135 -7.49 28.05 12.40
C THR A 135 -6.14 28.71 12.04
N GLY A 136 -5.18 27.96 11.52
CA GLY A 136 -3.87 28.50 11.13
C GLY A 136 -3.87 29.07 9.70
N GLU A 137 -3.22 30.22 9.51
CA GLU A 137 -2.95 30.82 8.19
C GLU A 137 -2.16 29.84 7.29
N VAL A 138 -2.62 29.61 6.06
CA VAL A 138 -1.93 28.76 5.08
C VAL A 138 -0.73 29.51 4.51
N LEU A 139 0.47 29.00 4.75
CA LEU A 139 1.73 29.58 4.21
C LEU A 139 2.16 28.94 2.90
N ALA A 140 1.76 27.70 2.67
CA ALA A 140 2.02 26.96 1.44
C ALA A 140 0.96 25.86 1.28
N ASP A 141 0.57 25.58 0.05
CA ASP A 141 -0.26 24.44 -0.34
C ASP A 141 0.16 23.99 -1.75
N ALA A 142 0.89 22.88 -1.81
CA ALA A 142 1.51 22.37 -3.04
C ALA A 142 1.15 20.89 -3.27
N GLY A 143 1.11 20.48 -4.54
CA GLY A 143 0.77 19.11 -4.96
C GLY A 143 -0.71 18.90 -5.23
N GLY A 144 -1.19 17.67 -5.08
CA GLY A 144 -2.54 17.27 -5.50
C GLY A 144 -3.30 16.35 -4.54
N ALA A 145 -4.41 15.80 -5.03
CA ALA A 145 -5.30 14.91 -4.28
C ALA A 145 -4.60 13.61 -3.84
N ALA A 146 -4.92 13.18 -2.62
CA ALA A 146 -4.20 12.14 -1.90
C ALA A 146 -5.03 11.51 -0.77
N VAL A 147 -4.50 10.40 -0.26
CA VAL A 147 -5.02 9.66 0.90
C VAL A 147 -3.99 9.61 2.02
N ALA A 148 -4.35 9.07 3.19
CA ALA A 148 -3.43 8.88 4.33
C ALA A 148 -2.66 10.17 4.74
N PRO A 149 -3.36 11.23 5.20
CA PRO A 149 -2.74 12.48 5.58
C PRO A 149 -1.81 12.30 6.79
N LEU A 150 -0.55 12.64 6.58
CA LEU A 150 0.52 12.65 7.57
C LEU A 150 0.65 14.04 8.16
N ARG A 151 0.86 14.12 9.48
CA ARG A 151 0.90 15.40 10.21
C ARG A 151 2.22 15.58 10.93
N GLY A 152 2.67 16.82 11.03
CA GLY A 152 3.90 17.15 11.75
C GLY A 152 4.06 18.63 12.05
N THR A 153 5.21 18.98 12.61
CA THR A 153 5.62 20.35 12.93
C THR A 153 6.98 20.65 12.33
N ILE A 154 7.19 21.92 11.97
CA ILE A 154 8.46 22.48 11.51
C ILE A 154 9.03 23.27 12.67
N THR A 155 10.29 23.02 13.00
CA THR A 155 11.05 23.74 14.02
C THR A 155 11.97 24.77 13.39
N GLY A 156 12.03 25.96 13.97
CA GLY A 156 12.99 27.00 13.58
C GLY A 156 14.42 26.69 14.04
N ALA A 157 15.36 27.56 13.70
CA ALA A 157 16.77 27.43 14.09
C ALA A 157 16.98 27.35 15.61
N SER A 158 16.11 27.97 16.41
CA SER A 158 16.11 27.90 17.88
C SER A 158 15.47 26.62 18.47
N GLY A 159 15.02 25.68 17.62
CA GLY A 159 14.25 24.51 18.03
C GLY A 159 12.76 24.78 18.32
N ALA A 160 12.34 26.04 18.39
CA ALA A 160 10.93 26.41 18.60
C ALA A 160 10.03 25.94 17.43
N LYS A 161 8.80 25.51 17.73
CA LYS A 161 7.82 25.13 16.70
C LYS A 161 7.28 26.38 16.00
N ILE A 162 7.62 26.56 14.72
CA ILE A 162 7.24 27.74 13.91
C ILE A 162 6.00 27.50 13.03
N ALA A 163 5.77 26.26 12.62
CA ALA A 163 4.61 25.88 11.81
C ALA A 163 4.21 24.42 12.05
N ARG A 164 3.01 24.08 11.58
CA ARG A 164 2.51 22.70 11.44
C ARG A 164 2.34 22.37 9.95
N PHE A 165 2.36 21.10 9.59
CA PHE A 165 2.12 20.67 8.22
C PHE A 165 1.22 19.43 8.12
N VAL A 166 0.57 19.30 6.97
CA VAL A 166 -0.09 18.09 6.50
C VAL A 166 0.50 17.71 5.13
N THR A 167 0.78 16.44 4.91
CA THR A 167 1.39 15.90 3.69
C THR A 167 0.85 14.49 3.40
N SER A 168 1.24 13.88 2.29
CA SER A 168 1.03 12.46 2.01
C SER A 168 2.17 11.92 1.12
N VAL A 169 2.34 10.60 1.13
CA VAL A 169 3.18 9.85 0.19
C VAL A 169 2.37 9.04 -0.84
N TRP A 170 1.03 9.08 -0.77
CA TRP A 170 0.10 8.46 -1.71
C TRP A 170 -0.78 9.49 -2.39
N SER A 171 -0.66 9.67 -3.70
CA SER A 171 -1.68 10.33 -4.51
C SER A 171 -2.87 9.39 -4.69
N ASP A 172 -4.04 9.95 -5.02
CA ASP A 172 -5.26 9.16 -5.25
C ASP A 172 -5.04 8.09 -6.35
N GLU A 173 -4.39 8.45 -7.47
CA GLU A 173 -4.04 7.49 -8.52
C GLU A 173 -2.93 6.52 -8.11
N GLY A 174 -2.00 6.95 -7.24
CA GLY A 174 -0.91 6.10 -6.74
C GLY A 174 -1.44 4.93 -5.91
N ILE A 175 -2.35 5.20 -4.97
CA ILE A 175 -2.96 4.15 -4.15
C ILE A 175 -3.87 3.23 -5.00
N VAL A 176 -4.58 3.78 -5.99
CA VAL A 176 -5.40 2.99 -6.94
C VAL A 176 -4.51 2.05 -7.77
N ALA A 177 -3.44 2.56 -8.38
CA ALA A 177 -2.55 1.78 -9.24
C ALA A 177 -1.86 0.65 -8.47
N GLU A 178 -1.34 0.94 -7.28
CA GLU A 178 -0.67 -0.04 -6.42
C GLU A 178 -1.66 -1.14 -5.97
N THR A 179 -2.83 -0.74 -5.46
CA THR A 179 -3.87 -1.69 -5.01
C THR A 179 -4.39 -2.54 -6.17
N ASN A 180 -4.56 -1.97 -7.38
CA ASN A 180 -4.95 -2.71 -8.58
C ASN A 180 -3.93 -3.80 -8.93
N GLY A 181 -2.64 -3.47 -8.92
CA GLY A 181 -1.56 -4.39 -9.28
C GLY A 181 -1.46 -5.59 -8.35
N ILE A 182 -1.58 -5.35 -7.04
CA ILE A 182 -1.40 -6.37 -6.00
C ILE A 182 -2.67 -7.21 -5.82
N ALA A 183 -3.83 -6.56 -5.69
CA ALA A 183 -5.10 -7.22 -5.39
C ALA A 183 -5.83 -7.77 -6.63
N GLN A 184 -5.32 -7.51 -7.85
CA GLN A 184 -5.98 -7.84 -9.13
C GLN A 184 -7.47 -7.48 -9.12
N SER A 185 -7.76 -6.27 -8.66
CA SER A 185 -9.10 -5.75 -8.46
C SER A 185 -9.19 -4.37 -9.10
N ALA A 186 -10.37 -3.94 -9.52
CA ALA A 186 -10.62 -2.55 -9.85
C ALA A 186 -10.83 -1.78 -8.54
N THR A 187 -9.87 -0.92 -8.20
CA THR A 187 -9.91 -0.08 -7.00
C THR A 187 -10.60 1.23 -7.30
N VAL A 188 -11.49 1.67 -6.41
CA VAL A 188 -12.18 2.96 -6.52
C VAL A 188 -12.16 3.68 -5.18
N LEU A 189 -11.73 4.94 -5.20
CA LEU A 189 -11.82 5.84 -4.05
C LEU A 189 -13.17 6.55 -4.10
N ARG A 190 -13.92 6.53 -2.98
CA ARG A 190 -15.16 7.31 -2.84
C ARG A 190 -15.18 8.16 -1.59
N ALA A 191 -15.65 9.40 -1.73
CA ALA A 191 -15.92 10.33 -0.63
C ALA A 191 -17.30 10.96 -0.86
N GLY A 192 -18.10 11.11 0.21
CA GLY A 192 -19.45 11.72 0.13
C GLY A 192 -20.37 11.11 -0.93
N GLY A 193 -20.35 9.77 -1.08
CA GLY A 193 -21.15 9.07 -2.09
C GLY A 193 -20.75 9.30 -3.56
N ARG A 194 -19.56 9.86 -3.82
CA ARG A 194 -19.03 10.11 -5.17
C ARG A 194 -17.67 9.42 -5.37
N THR A 195 -17.42 8.90 -6.56
CA THR A 195 -16.08 8.46 -6.97
C THR A 195 -15.16 9.68 -7.11
N ILE A 196 -13.94 9.59 -6.57
CA ILE A 196 -12.89 10.63 -6.70
C ILE A 196 -11.68 10.17 -7.51
N ALA A 197 -11.41 8.85 -7.55
CA ALA A 197 -10.39 8.23 -8.40
C ALA A 197 -10.69 6.74 -8.62
N GLY A 198 -10.08 6.15 -9.65
CA GLY A 198 -10.32 4.75 -10.06
C GLY A 198 -11.07 4.62 -11.38
N SER A 199 -10.85 3.50 -12.08
CA SER A 199 -11.30 3.29 -13.46
C SER A 199 -12.73 2.75 -13.61
N LEU A 200 -13.36 2.30 -12.53
CA LEU A 200 -14.71 1.75 -12.57
C LEU A 200 -15.74 2.87 -12.33
N ALA A 201 -16.50 3.22 -13.36
CA ALA A 201 -17.64 4.12 -13.24
C ALA A 201 -18.72 3.49 -12.35
N LEU A 202 -19.09 4.18 -11.28
CA LEU A 202 -20.05 3.74 -10.27
C LEU A 202 -21.19 4.76 -10.15
N PRO A 203 -22.42 4.33 -9.85
CA PRO A 203 -23.53 5.26 -9.58
C PRO A 203 -23.21 6.19 -8.39
N ALA A 204 -23.86 7.34 -8.34
CA ALA A 204 -23.84 8.22 -7.18
C ALA A 204 -24.59 7.60 -5.99
N GLY A 205 -24.29 8.06 -4.77
CA GLY A 205 -24.89 7.59 -3.51
C GLY A 205 -23.93 6.77 -2.66
N GLU A 206 -24.36 6.33 -1.49
CA GLU A 206 -23.54 5.48 -0.64
C GLU A 206 -23.58 4.02 -1.10
N LEU A 207 -22.44 3.33 -1.00
CA LEU A 207 -22.37 1.88 -1.17
C LEU A 207 -22.09 1.27 0.20
N PRO A 208 -22.72 0.12 0.55
CA PRO A 208 -22.40 -0.58 1.80
C PRO A 208 -20.95 -1.05 1.82
N ALA A 209 -20.41 -1.38 3.00
CA ALA A 209 -19.00 -1.75 3.14
C ALA A 209 -18.58 -2.97 2.29
N LYS A 210 -19.50 -3.89 2.02
CA LYS A 210 -19.32 -5.10 1.21
C LYS A 210 -20.59 -5.41 0.43
N GLY A 211 -20.48 -6.04 -0.74
CA GLY A 211 -21.66 -6.35 -1.55
C GLY A 211 -21.38 -6.95 -2.91
N THR A 212 -22.38 -6.82 -3.80
CA THR A 212 -22.34 -7.23 -5.20
C THR A 212 -22.89 -6.09 -6.04
N LEU A 213 -22.28 -5.79 -7.19
CA LEU A 213 -22.72 -4.74 -8.10
C LEU A 213 -22.56 -5.22 -9.55
N ARG A 214 -23.48 -4.86 -10.43
CA ARG A 214 -23.34 -5.10 -11.87
C ARG A 214 -22.98 -3.79 -12.57
N VAL A 215 -21.86 -3.77 -13.29
CA VAL A 215 -21.37 -2.59 -14.03
C VAL A 215 -20.98 -3.06 -15.44
N ALA A 216 -21.43 -2.37 -16.48
CA ALA A 216 -21.18 -2.72 -17.89
C ALA A 216 -21.42 -4.22 -18.18
N GLY A 217 -22.54 -4.77 -17.68
CA GLY A 217 -22.90 -6.19 -17.82
C GLY A 217 -22.17 -7.16 -16.87
N VAL A 218 -21.00 -6.81 -16.33
CA VAL A 218 -20.16 -7.65 -15.46
C VAL A 218 -20.63 -7.57 -14.00
N THR A 219 -20.81 -8.72 -13.37
CA THR A 219 -21.11 -8.82 -11.93
C THR A 219 -19.83 -8.86 -11.11
N TYR A 220 -19.60 -7.83 -10.31
CA TYR A 220 -18.49 -7.70 -9.36
C TYR A 220 -18.95 -8.08 -7.95
N ARG A 221 -18.08 -8.76 -7.21
CA ARG A 221 -18.11 -8.75 -5.73
C ARG A 221 -17.21 -7.62 -5.26
N TYR A 222 -17.56 -6.98 -4.15
CA TYR A 222 -16.73 -5.93 -3.59
C TYR A 222 -16.69 -5.93 -2.06
N SER A 223 -15.59 -5.39 -1.55
CA SER A 223 -15.37 -5.00 -0.15
C SER A 223 -14.75 -3.60 -0.14
N SER A 224 -14.68 -2.97 1.02
CA SER A 224 -14.03 -1.68 1.17
C SER A 224 -13.50 -1.48 2.58
N ILE A 225 -12.44 -0.69 2.67
CA ILE A 225 -11.86 -0.23 3.94
C ILE A 225 -12.14 1.26 4.14
N ALA A 226 -12.21 1.69 5.40
CA ALA A 226 -12.21 3.10 5.74
C ALA A 226 -10.80 3.70 5.58
N ALA A 227 -10.72 4.95 5.13
CA ALA A 227 -9.48 5.67 4.94
C ALA A 227 -9.70 7.17 5.13
N GLN A 228 -8.61 7.93 5.26
CA GLN A 228 -8.65 9.38 5.39
C GLN A 228 -8.23 10.05 4.08
N ARG A 229 -8.92 11.14 3.75
CA ARG A 229 -8.63 12.01 2.60
C ARG A 229 -7.64 13.10 3.01
N TYR A 230 -6.75 13.48 2.11
CA TYR A 230 -5.95 14.68 2.23
C TYR A 230 -6.76 15.94 1.84
N PRO A 231 -6.62 17.08 2.54
CA PRO A 231 -5.86 17.27 3.79
C PRO A 231 -6.62 16.80 5.03
N SER A 232 -7.94 16.62 4.92
CA SER A 232 -8.82 16.12 5.98
C SER A 232 -10.09 15.48 5.39
N GLY A 233 -10.86 14.81 6.24
CA GLY A 233 -12.10 14.13 5.89
C GLY A 233 -11.93 12.62 5.69
N SER A 234 -13.05 11.92 5.53
CA SER A 234 -13.09 10.47 5.32
C SER A 234 -13.34 10.10 3.87
N LEU A 235 -12.83 8.94 3.48
CA LEU A 235 -13.14 8.26 2.22
C LEU A 235 -13.22 6.75 2.46
N ARG A 236 -13.66 6.00 1.45
CA ARG A 236 -13.56 4.53 1.43
C ARG A 236 -12.82 4.08 0.18
N ILE A 237 -11.93 3.11 0.36
CA ILE A 237 -11.21 2.43 -0.72
C ILE A 237 -12.00 1.15 -1.01
N TYR A 238 -12.64 1.07 -2.16
CA TYR A 238 -13.41 -0.10 -2.61
C TYR A 238 -12.56 -0.96 -3.54
N LEU A 239 -12.64 -2.28 -3.37
CA LEU A 239 -12.04 -3.27 -4.26
C LEU A 239 -13.15 -4.06 -4.95
N PHE A 240 -13.23 -3.96 -6.27
CA PHE A 240 -14.16 -4.70 -7.10
C PHE A 240 -13.43 -5.82 -7.85
N ARG A 241 -13.86 -7.07 -7.66
CA ARG A 241 -13.33 -8.22 -8.41
C ARG A 241 -14.47 -8.95 -9.13
N PRO A 242 -14.36 -9.28 -10.43
CA PRO A 242 -15.40 -10.01 -11.15
C PRO A 242 -15.74 -11.32 -10.44
N ALA A 243 -17.03 -11.64 -10.31
CA ALA A 243 -17.48 -12.83 -9.59
C ALA A 243 -16.83 -14.16 -10.08
N PRO A 244 -16.55 -14.38 -11.38
CA PRO A 244 -15.77 -15.54 -11.83
C PRO A 244 -14.34 -15.56 -11.27
N ALA A 245 -13.65 -14.41 -11.27
CA ALA A 245 -12.29 -14.26 -10.75
C ALA A 245 -12.20 -14.33 -9.22
N VAL A 246 -13.32 -14.19 -8.51
CA VAL A 246 -13.45 -14.52 -7.08
C VAL A 246 -13.63 -16.03 -6.88
N ARG A 247 -14.48 -16.68 -7.69
CA ARG A 247 -14.70 -18.14 -7.62
C ARG A 247 -13.43 -18.94 -7.90
N ALA A 248 -12.57 -18.46 -8.81
CA ALA A 248 -11.27 -19.07 -9.10
C ALA A 248 -10.29 -19.14 -7.91
N LEU A 249 -10.56 -18.39 -6.82
CA LEU A 249 -9.76 -18.43 -5.59
C LEU A 249 -10.38 -19.31 -4.49
N CYS A 250 -11.55 -19.92 -4.71
CA CYS A 250 -12.19 -20.76 -3.71
C CYS A 250 -11.37 -22.03 -3.40
N GLY A 251 -11.14 -22.28 -2.12
CA GLY A 251 -10.80 -23.61 -1.62
C GLY A 251 -12.03 -24.32 -1.03
N GLY A 252 -11.86 -25.58 -0.62
CA GLY A 252 -12.90 -26.33 0.11
C GLY A 252 -13.15 -25.81 1.53
N THR A 253 -12.27 -24.96 2.06
CA THR A 253 -12.44 -24.27 3.35
C THR A 253 -12.10 -22.78 3.24
N ALA A 254 -12.53 -21.98 4.22
CA ALA A 254 -12.12 -20.59 4.35
C ALA A 254 -10.58 -20.45 4.46
N ARG A 255 -9.90 -21.35 5.20
CA ARG A 255 -8.44 -21.36 5.32
C ARG A 255 -7.75 -21.59 3.97
N GLN A 256 -8.21 -22.57 3.19
CA GLN A 256 -7.70 -22.80 1.84
C GLN A 256 -8.00 -21.62 0.90
N THR A 257 -9.15 -20.97 1.06
CA THR A 257 -9.52 -19.78 0.27
C THR A 257 -8.61 -18.58 0.57
N LEU A 258 -8.28 -18.36 1.85
CA LEU A 258 -7.27 -17.37 2.30
C LEU A 258 -5.90 -17.67 1.67
N VAL A 259 -5.43 -18.92 1.77
CA VAL A 259 -4.17 -19.37 1.17
C VAL A 259 -4.17 -19.16 -0.35
N ASN A 260 -5.23 -19.53 -1.07
CA ASN A 260 -5.33 -19.35 -2.51
C ASN A 260 -5.23 -17.87 -2.91
N ALA A 261 -5.93 -16.98 -2.20
CA ALA A 261 -5.87 -15.54 -2.44
C ALA A 261 -4.46 -14.97 -2.20
N LEU A 262 -3.82 -15.32 -1.08
CA LEU A 262 -2.45 -14.85 -0.76
C LEU A 262 -1.39 -15.49 -1.67
N ALA A 263 -1.55 -16.75 -2.07
CA ALA A 263 -0.68 -17.39 -3.05
C ALA A 263 -0.83 -16.77 -4.45
N SER A 264 -2.00 -16.26 -4.82
CA SER A 264 -2.16 -15.43 -6.02
C SER A 264 -1.32 -14.16 -5.92
N VAL A 265 -1.36 -13.46 -4.78
CA VAL A 265 -0.63 -12.21 -4.54
C VAL A 265 0.89 -12.44 -4.49
N ALA A 266 1.37 -13.47 -3.80
CA ALA A 266 2.79 -13.83 -3.77
C ALA A 266 3.35 -14.11 -5.17
N ARG A 267 2.60 -14.85 -6.01
CA ARG A 267 2.97 -15.08 -7.42
C ARG A 267 2.97 -13.80 -8.25
N LEU A 268 2.09 -12.84 -7.96
CA LEU A 268 2.03 -11.56 -8.68
C LEU A 268 3.21 -10.65 -8.35
N ILE A 269 3.63 -10.60 -7.09
CA ILE A 269 4.84 -9.87 -6.67
C ILE A 269 6.03 -10.43 -7.45
N TYR A 270 6.21 -11.76 -7.50
CA TYR A 270 7.30 -12.39 -8.27
C TYR A 270 7.17 -12.13 -9.78
N ALA A 271 5.97 -12.26 -10.34
CA ALA A 271 5.74 -12.09 -11.78
C ALA A 271 5.89 -10.63 -12.26
N GLY A 272 5.70 -9.65 -11.37
CA GLY A 272 5.95 -8.23 -11.66
C GLY A 272 7.38 -7.98 -12.12
N GLU A 273 8.33 -8.77 -11.61
CA GLU A 273 9.77 -8.66 -11.86
C GLU A 273 10.21 -9.24 -13.20
N ALA A 274 9.36 -10.06 -13.86
CA ALA A 274 9.53 -10.48 -15.25
C ALA A 274 8.60 -9.71 -16.22
N GLY A 275 7.86 -8.73 -15.70
CA GLY A 275 6.78 -8.03 -16.40
C GLY A 275 7.21 -6.89 -17.32
N PRO A 276 6.29 -5.95 -17.64
CA PRO A 276 6.57 -4.79 -18.51
C PRO A 276 7.74 -3.92 -18.04
N ARG A 277 7.97 -3.82 -16.71
CA ARG A 277 9.12 -3.12 -16.12
C ARG A 277 10.46 -3.76 -16.54
N ALA A 278 10.54 -5.09 -16.49
CA ALA A 278 11.71 -5.83 -16.94
C ALA A 278 11.98 -5.62 -18.44
N ARG A 279 10.92 -5.55 -19.27
CA ARG A 279 11.04 -5.28 -20.71
C ARG A 279 11.62 -3.90 -21.02
N LEU A 280 11.43 -2.90 -20.15
CA LEU A 280 12.08 -1.58 -20.28
C LEU A 280 13.59 -1.71 -20.01
N GLN A 281 13.98 -2.42 -18.95
CA GLN A 281 15.40 -2.64 -18.63
C GLN A 281 16.10 -3.52 -19.67
N VAL A 282 15.43 -4.55 -20.21
CA VAL A 282 15.92 -5.34 -21.36
C VAL A 282 16.23 -4.43 -22.54
N ARG A 283 15.34 -3.50 -22.90
CA ARG A 283 15.61 -2.53 -23.99
C ARG A 283 16.79 -1.62 -23.68
N ARG A 284 16.89 -1.10 -22.45
CA ARG A 284 18.03 -0.27 -22.01
C ARG A 284 19.36 -1.03 -22.19
N VAL A 285 19.45 -2.26 -21.69
CA VAL A 285 20.65 -3.12 -21.84
C VAL A 285 20.95 -3.41 -23.32
N GLN A 286 19.92 -3.64 -24.14
CA GLN A 286 20.07 -3.87 -25.59
C GLN A 286 20.47 -2.64 -26.40
N GLN A 287 20.28 -1.44 -25.85
CA GLN A 287 20.56 -0.16 -26.50
C GLN A 287 21.81 0.52 -25.93
N ASP A 288 22.44 -0.05 -24.90
CA ASP A 288 23.60 0.56 -24.25
C ASP A 288 24.85 0.52 -25.14
N PRO A 289 25.37 1.69 -25.58
CA PRO A 289 26.45 1.72 -26.55
C PRO A 289 27.81 1.34 -25.96
N ALA A 290 28.00 1.45 -24.65
CA ALA A 290 29.24 1.04 -23.98
C ALA A 290 29.32 -0.49 -23.91
N LEU A 291 28.25 -1.13 -23.43
CA LEU A 291 28.12 -2.57 -23.33
C LEU A 291 28.20 -3.24 -24.70
N LEU A 292 27.50 -2.72 -25.71
CA LEU A 292 27.54 -3.29 -27.06
C LEU A 292 28.95 -3.27 -27.65
N ARG A 293 29.72 -2.19 -27.47
CA ARG A 293 31.13 -2.12 -27.92
C ARG A 293 32.02 -3.10 -27.16
N ALA A 294 31.92 -3.13 -25.82
CA ALA A 294 32.74 -4.01 -24.99
C ALA A 294 32.53 -5.50 -25.31
N VAL A 295 31.26 -5.90 -25.47
CA VAL A 295 30.89 -7.29 -25.79
C VAL A 295 31.33 -7.69 -27.21
N ALA A 296 31.23 -6.77 -28.18
CA ALA A 296 31.71 -7.03 -29.54
C ALA A 296 33.25 -7.17 -29.60
N ALA A 297 33.97 -6.37 -28.82
CA ALA A 297 35.42 -6.51 -28.62
C ALA A 297 35.81 -7.74 -27.77
N ARG A 298 34.83 -8.40 -27.12
CA ARG A 298 35.02 -9.44 -26.10
C ARG A 298 35.89 -8.99 -24.92
N ASP A 299 35.91 -7.69 -24.64
CA ASP A 299 36.66 -7.11 -23.52
C ASP A 299 35.91 -7.36 -22.21
N PRO A 300 36.45 -8.18 -21.29
CA PRO A 300 35.75 -8.51 -20.06
C PRO A 300 35.71 -7.34 -19.06
N GLU A 301 36.69 -6.42 -19.07
CA GLU A 301 36.75 -5.34 -18.08
C GLU A 301 35.93 -4.13 -18.52
N ALA A 302 35.98 -3.77 -19.81
CA ALA A 302 35.04 -2.79 -20.37
C ALA A 302 33.58 -3.28 -20.24
N THR A 303 33.34 -4.60 -20.33
CA THR A 303 32.02 -5.19 -20.08
C THR A 303 31.60 -5.02 -18.62
N ARG A 304 32.54 -5.18 -17.66
CA ARG A 304 32.26 -4.99 -16.23
C ARG A 304 31.83 -3.55 -15.94
N LEU A 305 32.61 -2.57 -16.41
CA LEU A 305 32.32 -1.13 -16.23
C LEU A 305 30.97 -0.74 -16.85
N ALA A 306 30.69 -1.18 -18.08
CA ALA A 306 29.41 -0.91 -18.73
C ALA A 306 28.22 -1.57 -18.00
N ILE A 307 28.43 -2.70 -17.31
CA ILE A 307 27.40 -3.29 -16.44
C ILE A 307 27.21 -2.45 -15.18
N ASP A 308 28.27 -1.98 -14.52
CA ASP A 308 28.17 -1.14 -13.31
C ASP A 308 27.31 0.13 -13.58
N ASP A 309 27.50 0.81 -14.70
CA ASP A 309 26.70 1.97 -15.12
C ASP A 309 25.21 1.63 -15.39
N LEU A 310 24.91 0.36 -15.69
CA LEU A 310 23.56 -0.16 -15.85
C LEU A 310 22.93 -0.59 -14.51
N LEU A 311 23.74 -1.02 -13.54
CA LEU A 311 23.35 -1.40 -12.17
C LEU A 311 22.95 -0.17 -11.33
N THR A 312 21.77 0.34 -11.69
CA THR A 312 21.07 1.47 -11.08
C THR A 312 19.78 0.96 -10.42
N GLU A 313 18.92 1.83 -9.88
CA GLU A 313 17.72 1.48 -9.06
C GLU A 313 16.78 0.40 -9.62
N HIS A 314 16.89 0.03 -10.91
CA HIS A 314 16.04 -0.94 -11.59
C HIS A 314 16.76 -2.20 -12.11
N ILE A 315 18.08 -2.35 -11.97
CA ILE A 315 18.78 -3.59 -12.36
C ILE A 315 19.72 -3.97 -11.21
N VAL A 316 19.45 -5.11 -10.57
CA VAL A 316 20.20 -5.59 -9.40
C VAL A 316 21.31 -6.58 -9.77
N ARG A 317 21.24 -7.16 -10.97
CA ARG A 317 22.28 -8.02 -11.55
C ARG A 317 22.14 -8.14 -13.06
N LEU A 318 23.28 -8.24 -13.74
CA LEU A 318 23.37 -8.48 -15.17
C LEU A 318 24.54 -9.43 -15.45
N ARG A 319 24.24 -10.53 -16.13
CA ARG A 319 25.18 -11.56 -16.59
C ARG A 319 25.20 -11.58 -18.11
N VAL A 320 26.38 -11.50 -18.71
CA VAL A 320 26.60 -11.41 -20.17
C VAL A 320 27.48 -12.55 -20.64
N SER A 321 27.06 -13.21 -21.72
CA SER A 321 27.73 -14.38 -22.30
C SER A 321 27.98 -14.20 -23.81
N VAL A 322 29.08 -14.74 -24.31
CA VAL A 322 29.46 -14.75 -25.73
C VAL A 322 29.77 -16.18 -26.15
N GLY A 323 29.13 -16.68 -27.22
CA GLY A 323 29.34 -18.07 -27.68
C GLY A 323 29.02 -19.15 -26.63
N GLY A 324 28.11 -18.86 -25.69
CA GLY A 324 27.79 -19.73 -24.54
C GLY A 324 28.75 -19.60 -23.35
N GLN A 325 29.91 -18.97 -23.51
CA GLN A 325 30.86 -18.71 -22.43
C GLN A 325 30.49 -17.44 -21.66
N LEU A 326 30.70 -17.44 -20.35
CA LEU A 326 30.48 -16.28 -19.49
C LEU A 326 31.57 -15.23 -19.73
N LEU A 327 31.18 -14.00 -20.08
CA LEU A 327 32.09 -12.86 -20.18
C LEU A 327 32.19 -12.14 -18.82
N ARG A 328 31.03 -11.73 -18.27
CA ARG A 328 30.90 -11.10 -16.94
C ARG A 328 29.56 -11.39 -16.27
N ASP A 329 29.56 -11.40 -14.95
CA ASP A 329 28.38 -11.49 -14.07
C ASP A 329 28.60 -10.49 -12.93
N VAL A 330 27.74 -9.46 -12.82
CA VAL A 330 27.91 -8.36 -11.87
C VAL A 330 26.58 -8.03 -11.22
N GLY A 331 26.56 -7.88 -9.90
CA GLY A 331 25.39 -7.56 -9.08
C GLY A 331 25.23 -8.46 -7.85
N GLY A 332 24.08 -8.37 -7.19
CA GLY A 332 23.83 -9.05 -5.90
C GLY A 332 23.83 -10.58 -5.97
N PRO A 333 24.24 -11.30 -4.90
CA PRO A 333 24.34 -12.76 -4.93
C PRO A 333 22.98 -13.46 -5.05
N TYR A 334 21.91 -12.89 -4.44
CA TYR A 334 20.59 -13.51 -4.33
C TYR A 334 19.52 -12.65 -5.01
N VAL A 335 19.40 -12.83 -6.33
CA VAL A 335 18.41 -12.10 -7.15
C VAL A 335 17.46 -13.06 -7.85
N LEU A 336 16.26 -12.56 -8.13
CA LEU A 336 15.10 -13.39 -8.51
C LEU A 336 14.73 -13.17 -9.99
N ALA A 337 13.77 -13.95 -10.51
CA ALA A 337 13.12 -13.69 -11.79
C ALA A 337 14.08 -13.37 -12.97
N PRO A 338 14.98 -14.30 -13.35
CA PRO A 338 15.90 -14.08 -14.46
C PRO A 338 15.16 -13.80 -15.77
N VAL A 339 15.55 -12.72 -16.45
CA VAL A 339 15.03 -12.32 -17.77
C VAL A 339 16.16 -12.35 -18.79
N THR A 340 16.03 -13.21 -19.80
CA THR A 340 17.03 -13.40 -20.86
C THR A 340 16.82 -12.44 -22.03
N GLY A 341 17.91 -11.94 -22.60
CA GLY A 341 17.93 -11.14 -23.82
C GLY A 341 19.14 -11.44 -24.71
N VAL A 342 19.16 -10.83 -25.90
CA VAL A 342 20.26 -10.93 -26.87
C VAL A 342 20.83 -9.55 -27.16
N LEU A 343 22.15 -9.46 -27.27
CA LEU A 343 22.88 -8.27 -27.68
C LEU A 343 23.15 -8.33 -29.18
N ARG A 344 22.84 -7.24 -29.90
CA ARG A 344 23.02 -7.16 -31.35
C ARG A 344 23.73 -5.87 -31.73
N GLN A 345 24.65 -5.95 -32.69
CA GLN A 345 25.32 -4.81 -33.30
C GLN A 345 25.40 -5.04 -34.81
N GLY A 346 25.04 -4.04 -35.61
CA GLY A 346 24.98 -4.18 -37.08
C GLY A 346 24.09 -5.35 -37.55
N GLY A 347 22.99 -5.62 -36.84
CA GLY A 347 22.09 -6.75 -37.11
C GLY A 347 22.59 -8.13 -36.64
N ARG A 348 23.88 -8.29 -36.34
CA ARG A 348 24.49 -9.55 -35.89
C ARG A 348 24.35 -9.71 -34.37
N THR A 349 24.05 -10.92 -33.91
CA THR A 349 24.09 -11.25 -32.47
C THR A 349 25.54 -11.36 -32.01
N ILE A 350 25.94 -10.49 -31.07
CA ILE A 350 27.30 -10.45 -30.50
C ILE A 350 27.39 -11.17 -29.15
N GLY A 351 26.26 -11.38 -28.48
CA GLY A 351 26.19 -12.08 -27.20
C GLY A 351 24.74 -12.24 -26.72
N SER A 352 24.59 -12.84 -25.54
CA SER A 352 23.33 -12.91 -24.80
C SER A 352 23.53 -12.39 -23.38
N PHE A 353 22.43 -12.09 -22.71
CA PHE A 353 22.45 -11.71 -21.30
C PHE A 353 21.27 -12.29 -20.53
N VAL A 354 21.44 -12.37 -19.21
CA VAL A 354 20.38 -12.59 -18.24
C VAL A 354 20.45 -11.44 -17.24
N LEU A 355 19.35 -10.75 -17.00
CA LEU A 355 19.24 -9.69 -15.99
C LEU A 355 18.21 -10.04 -14.92
N SER A 356 18.28 -9.34 -13.80
CA SER A 356 17.24 -9.28 -12.78
C SER A 356 17.01 -7.83 -12.36
N ILE A 357 15.74 -7.49 -12.10
CA ILE A 357 15.32 -6.16 -11.63
C ILE A 357 14.95 -6.13 -10.13
N GLN A 358 14.97 -7.28 -9.45
CA GLN A 358 14.64 -7.39 -8.03
C GLN A 358 15.46 -8.48 -7.32
N ASP A 359 15.94 -8.13 -6.13
CA ASP A 359 16.64 -9.02 -5.21
C ASP A 359 15.69 -9.72 -4.22
N ASP A 360 16.23 -10.66 -3.45
CA ASP A 360 15.48 -11.38 -2.43
C ASP A 360 14.95 -10.48 -1.29
N GLU A 361 15.61 -9.36 -1.03
CA GLU A 361 15.22 -8.33 -0.06
C GLU A 361 14.00 -7.54 -0.56
N GLY A 362 14.00 -7.12 -1.82
CA GLY A 362 12.88 -6.44 -2.46
C GLY A 362 11.61 -7.28 -2.41
N TYR A 363 11.69 -8.54 -2.83
CA TYR A 363 10.53 -9.45 -2.74
C TYR A 363 10.07 -9.66 -1.29
N LEU A 364 11.00 -9.87 -0.34
CA LEU A 364 10.68 -10.02 1.08
C LEU A 364 9.94 -8.78 1.60
N ARG A 365 10.44 -7.58 1.30
CA ARG A 365 9.82 -6.32 1.71
C ARG A 365 8.45 -6.17 1.09
N LEU A 366 8.27 -6.42 -0.20
CA LEU A 366 6.96 -6.35 -0.86
C LEU A 366 5.97 -7.37 -0.27
N ALA A 367 6.36 -8.63 -0.12
CA ALA A 367 5.52 -9.67 0.48
C ALA A 367 5.06 -9.31 1.91
N ARG A 368 5.98 -8.74 2.71
CA ARG A 368 5.72 -8.32 4.09
C ARG A 368 4.86 -7.07 4.18
N ARG A 369 5.17 -6.04 3.39
CA ARG A 369 4.52 -4.72 3.38
C ARG A 369 3.12 -4.75 2.78
N LEU A 370 2.92 -5.56 1.74
CA LEU A 370 1.69 -5.54 0.94
C LEU A 370 0.71 -6.67 1.31
N GLY A 371 1.23 -7.82 1.73
CA GLY A 371 0.40 -8.99 2.11
C GLY A 371 0.50 -9.40 3.57
N GLY A 372 1.28 -8.71 4.41
CA GLY A 372 1.55 -9.13 5.79
C GLY A 372 2.38 -10.41 5.92
N MET A 373 2.87 -10.95 4.79
CA MET A 373 3.45 -12.29 4.70
C MET A 373 4.88 -12.34 5.23
N TYR A 374 5.29 -13.50 5.74
CA TYR A 374 6.69 -13.84 5.95
C TYR A 374 7.13 -14.79 4.85
N VAL A 375 8.38 -14.69 4.43
CA VAL A 375 8.98 -15.51 3.37
C VAL A 375 10.28 -16.14 3.83
N LEU A 376 10.52 -17.36 3.35
CA LEU A 376 11.79 -18.09 3.40
C LEU A 376 12.10 -18.52 1.96
N MET A 377 13.32 -18.28 1.49
CA MET A 377 13.72 -18.63 0.13
C MET A 377 14.80 -19.69 0.16
N TYR A 378 14.60 -20.74 -0.64
CA TYR A 378 15.54 -21.83 -0.77
C TYR A 378 16.00 -21.97 -2.23
N MET A 379 17.31 -21.99 -2.43
CA MET A 379 17.96 -22.42 -3.67
C MET A 379 18.47 -23.84 -3.44
N GLY A 380 17.78 -24.84 -4.00
CA GLY A 380 17.97 -26.24 -3.62
C GLY A 380 17.69 -26.46 -2.12
N ARG A 381 18.72 -26.89 -1.36
CA ARG A 381 18.65 -27.10 0.10
C ARG A 381 19.06 -25.86 0.91
N SER A 382 19.70 -24.87 0.30
CA SER A 382 20.26 -23.71 1.00
C SER A 382 19.19 -22.64 1.24
N LEU A 383 18.98 -22.27 2.50
CA LEU A 383 18.16 -21.12 2.90
C LEU A 383 18.94 -19.83 2.59
N VAL A 384 18.55 -19.12 1.53
CA VAL A 384 19.23 -17.88 1.09
C VAL A 384 18.61 -16.62 1.70
N LYS A 385 17.30 -16.65 2.01
CA LYS A 385 16.59 -15.52 2.62
C LYS A 385 15.64 -15.96 3.72
N ASN A 386 15.61 -15.22 4.83
CA ASN A 386 14.77 -15.50 5.99
C ASN A 386 14.18 -14.21 6.59
N SER A 387 12.85 -14.09 6.62
CA SER A 387 12.13 -12.96 7.24
C SER A 387 11.66 -13.19 8.68
N LEU A 388 11.87 -14.39 9.26
CA LEU A 388 11.44 -14.76 10.61
C LEU A 388 12.47 -14.38 11.70
N GLY A 389 13.66 -13.92 11.31
CA GLY A 389 14.78 -13.63 12.22
C GLY A 389 15.64 -14.88 12.44
N PRO A 390 15.74 -15.44 13.66
CA PRO A 390 16.48 -16.69 13.91
C PRO A 390 16.04 -17.85 13.01
N ALA A 391 16.92 -18.83 12.81
CA ALA A 391 16.66 -19.98 11.95
C ALA A 391 15.35 -20.71 12.34
N PRO A 392 14.41 -20.95 11.39
CA PRO A 392 13.10 -21.51 11.69
C PRO A 392 13.08 -23.04 11.85
N GLY A 393 14.23 -23.71 11.68
CA GLY A 393 14.29 -25.17 11.64
C GLY A 393 13.54 -25.74 10.43
N ARG A 394 12.85 -26.88 10.61
CA ARG A 394 12.09 -27.53 9.54
C ARG A 394 10.70 -26.89 9.41
N VAL A 395 10.49 -26.15 8.33
CA VAL A 395 9.18 -25.59 7.94
C VAL A 395 8.54 -26.51 6.89
N PRO A 396 7.24 -26.86 7.00
CA PRO A 396 6.54 -27.65 5.99
C PRO A 396 6.38 -26.86 4.68
N GLU A 397 6.07 -27.55 3.58
CA GLU A 397 5.80 -26.87 2.30
C GLU A 397 4.40 -26.25 2.25
N THR A 398 3.45 -26.83 2.99
CA THR A 398 2.06 -26.40 3.12
C THR A 398 1.49 -26.72 4.50
N GLY A 399 0.45 -25.98 4.92
CA GLY A 399 -0.34 -26.26 6.12
C GLY A 399 0.13 -25.52 7.38
N ALA A 400 -0.33 -25.95 8.55
CA ALA A 400 -0.09 -25.25 9.80
C ALA A 400 1.37 -25.37 10.29
N TYR A 401 1.90 -24.27 10.82
CA TYR A 401 3.23 -24.21 11.42
C TYR A 401 3.23 -23.29 12.66
N ILE A 402 4.05 -23.62 13.66
CA ILE A 402 4.18 -22.83 14.89
C ILE A 402 5.64 -22.40 15.04
N TYR A 403 5.85 -21.09 15.23
CA TYR A 403 7.18 -20.53 15.46
C TYR A 403 7.10 -19.43 16.53
N ARG A 404 7.90 -19.59 17.59
CA ARG A 404 8.00 -18.66 18.74
C ARG A 404 6.63 -18.25 19.29
N GLY A 405 5.77 -19.24 19.53
CA GLY A 405 4.41 -19.07 20.07
C GLY A 405 3.37 -18.56 19.05
N ARG A 406 3.76 -18.18 17.83
CA ARG A 406 2.84 -17.68 16.79
C ARG A 406 2.44 -18.81 15.85
N ARG A 407 1.16 -18.84 15.47
CA ARG A 407 0.60 -19.76 14.48
C ARG A 407 0.66 -19.14 13.09
N PHE A 408 1.06 -19.95 12.12
CA PHE A 408 1.13 -19.62 10.71
C PHE A 408 0.40 -20.68 9.88
N GLU A 409 -0.20 -20.24 8.79
CA GLU A 409 -0.53 -21.12 7.67
C GLU A 409 0.55 -20.95 6.60
N VAL A 410 1.07 -22.06 6.10
CA VAL A 410 2.20 -22.10 5.17
C VAL A 410 1.72 -22.53 3.79
N PHE A 411 2.31 -21.94 2.75
CA PHE A 411 2.23 -22.44 1.38
C PHE A 411 3.54 -22.18 0.63
N THR A 412 3.76 -22.90 -0.46
CA THR A 412 4.97 -22.75 -1.28
C THR A 412 4.65 -22.16 -2.65
N VAL A 413 5.46 -21.20 -3.08
CA VAL A 413 5.53 -20.71 -4.46
C VAL A 413 6.81 -21.24 -5.09
N HIS A 414 6.66 -21.97 -6.19
CA HIS A 414 7.78 -22.40 -7.03
C HIS A 414 8.07 -21.30 -8.07
N ALA A 415 9.35 -20.99 -8.23
CA ALA A 415 9.86 -19.86 -8.98
C ALA A 415 11.23 -20.22 -9.59
N SER A 416 11.87 -19.27 -10.27
CA SER A 416 13.22 -19.42 -10.83
C SER A 416 14.23 -18.57 -10.06
N ALA A 417 15.37 -19.17 -9.71
CA ALA A 417 16.52 -18.46 -9.19
C ALA A 417 17.33 -17.86 -10.35
N PHE A 418 18.04 -16.75 -10.10
CA PHE A 418 19.05 -16.27 -11.03
C PHE A 418 20.36 -17.08 -10.88
N PRO A 419 21.10 -17.36 -11.99
CA PRO A 419 20.75 -17.09 -13.38
C PRO A 419 19.76 -18.12 -13.95
N SER A 420 19.63 -19.28 -13.30
CA SER A 420 18.75 -20.37 -13.67
C SER A 420 18.54 -21.32 -12.48
N GLY A 421 17.56 -22.22 -12.60
CA GLY A 421 17.29 -23.28 -11.62
C GLY A 421 16.12 -22.96 -10.67
N PRO A 422 15.71 -23.94 -9.84
CA PRO A 422 14.52 -23.83 -9.01
C PRO A 422 14.75 -22.92 -7.78
N LEU A 423 13.86 -21.95 -7.61
CA LEU A 423 13.68 -21.21 -6.37
C LEU A 423 12.40 -21.69 -5.68
N ARG A 424 12.50 -22.00 -4.40
CA ARG A 424 11.35 -22.37 -3.57
C ARG A 424 11.11 -21.29 -2.53
N ILE A 425 10.03 -20.55 -2.68
CA ILE A 425 9.61 -19.48 -1.76
C ILE A 425 8.54 -20.07 -0.84
N VAL A 426 8.90 -20.39 0.40
CA VAL A 426 7.96 -20.80 1.44
C VAL A 426 7.39 -19.54 2.08
N VAL A 427 6.08 -19.37 2.00
CA VAL A 427 5.34 -18.21 2.49
C VAL A 427 4.56 -18.60 3.73
N LEU A 428 4.68 -17.80 4.79
CA LEU A 428 4.02 -18.01 6.08
C LEU A 428 3.08 -16.83 6.38
N VAL A 429 1.82 -17.15 6.57
CA VAL A 429 0.72 -16.21 6.84
C VAL A 429 0.36 -16.30 8.32
N PRO A 430 0.46 -15.23 9.12
CA PRO A 430 -0.02 -15.24 10.51
C PRO A 430 -1.51 -15.60 10.58
N ILE A 431 -1.88 -16.44 11.55
CA ILE A 431 -3.28 -16.81 11.82
C ILE A 431 -3.65 -16.38 13.25
N PRO A 432 -4.70 -15.56 13.45
CA PRO A 432 -5.58 -14.97 12.43
C PRO A 432 -4.84 -13.97 11.53
N TYR A 433 -5.34 -13.84 10.29
CA TYR A 433 -4.83 -12.88 9.30
C TYR A 433 -5.59 -11.56 9.43
N ALA A 434 -4.88 -10.45 9.65
CA ALA A 434 -5.43 -9.13 10.01
C ALA A 434 -4.45 -7.98 9.71
#